data_AF-X0XN36-F1
#
_entry.id   AF-X0XN36-F1
#
_cell.length_a   1.000
_cell.length_b   1.000
_cell.length_c   1.000
_cell.angle_alpha   90.00
_cell.angle_beta   90.00
_cell.angle_gamma   90.00
#
_symmetry.space_group_name_H-M   'P 1'
#
loop_
_entity.id
_entity.type
_entity.pdbx_description
1 polymer ?
#
loop_
_entity_poly.entity_id
_entity_poly.type
_entity_poly.pdbx_seq_one_letter_code
_entity_poly.pdbx_strand_id
1 'polypeptide(L)'
;MYTRNEKVVPVYIEEEMKDSYINYAMSVIIGRALPDVRDGLKPVHRRILYTMKELNLEHSKSYKKSARIVGDCLGKFHPHGDMAVYDALVRMAQDFSLRYPLVDGQGNYGSVDGDPPASMRYTEARMARLTDLMLIDIEKNTVKFVPNFDSSLKEPSVLPAVLPNLILNGSTGIAVGMATNIPPHNLTEVVAGI
;
A
#
# COMPACT_ATOMS: atom_id res chain seq x y z
N MET A 1 -5.82 14.01 44.66
CA MET A 1 -6.14 12.85 45.52
C MET A 1 -5.93 11.62 44.64
N TYR A 2 -4.71 11.08 44.61
CA TYR A 2 -4.39 9.91 43.78
C TYR A 2 -5.11 8.69 44.36
N THR A 3 -5.80 7.95 43.49
CA THR A 3 -6.55 6.75 43.81
C THR A 3 -5.64 5.70 44.44
N ARG A 4 -5.94 5.27 45.68
CA ARG A 4 -5.12 4.41 46.56
C ARG A 4 -4.82 2.98 46.04
N ASN A 5 -5.18 2.63 44.80
CA ASN A 5 -5.08 1.27 44.25
C ASN A 5 -4.37 1.19 42.88
N GLU A 6 -3.55 2.18 42.51
CA GLU A 6 -2.74 2.09 41.29
C GLU A 6 -1.56 1.13 41.50
N LYS A 7 -1.54 0.02 40.76
CA LYS A 7 -0.41 -0.91 40.73
C LYS A 7 0.69 -0.32 39.86
N VAL A 8 1.66 0.33 40.49
CA VAL A 8 2.87 0.84 39.81
C VAL A 8 3.83 -0.32 39.58
N VAL A 9 4.15 -0.61 38.33
CA VAL A 9 5.18 -1.58 37.94
C VAL A 9 6.45 -0.79 37.59
N PRO A 10 7.52 -0.88 38.38
CA PRO A 10 8.78 -0.23 38.04
C PRO A 10 9.40 -0.93 36.83
N VAL A 11 9.87 -0.15 35.85
CA VAL A 11 10.56 -0.63 34.65
C VAL A 11 11.86 0.15 34.50
N TYR A 12 12.95 -0.53 34.16
CA TYR A 12 14.22 0.14 33.89
C TYR A 12 14.13 0.92 32.58
N ILE A 13 14.59 2.18 32.59
CA ILE A 13 14.53 3.04 31.41
C ILE A 13 15.29 2.46 30.21
N GLU A 14 16.40 1.77 30.45
CA GLU A 14 17.20 1.13 29.40
C GLU A 14 16.43 0.00 28.70
N GLU A 15 15.72 -0.82 29.48
CA GLU A 15 14.88 -1.92 28.96
C GLU A 15 13.70 -1.35 28.16
N GLU A 16 12.97 -0.39 28.74
CA GLU A 16 11.82 0.22 28.08
C GLU A 16 12.21 0.94 26.78
N MET A 17 13.30 1.70 26.80
CA MET A 17 13.82 2.37 25.60
C MET A 17 14.20 1.38 24.50
N LYS A 18 14.87 0.28 24.86
CA LYS A 18 15.26 -0.76 23.91
C LYS A 18 14.03 -1.43 23.30
N ASP A 19 13.07 -1.84 24.11
CA ASP A 19 11.89 -2.57 23.65
C ASP A 19 10.97 -1.68 22.81
N SER A 20 10.68 -0.46 23.29
CA SER A 20 9.88 0.50 22.53
C SER A 20 10.54 0.87 21.19
N TYR A 21 11.87 1.07 21.18
CA TYR A 21 12.60 1.36 19.94
C TYR A 21 12.57 0.19 18.95
N ILE A 22 12.84 -1.04 19.42
CA ILE A 22 12.83 -2.24 18.55
C ILE A 22 11.43 -2.49 17.98
N ASN A 23 10.39 -2.36 18.80
CA ASN A 23 9.00 -2.54 18.35
C ASN A 23 8.62 -1.53 17.27
N TYR A 24 8.97 -0.26 17.46
CA TYR A 24 8.76 0.77 16.45
C TYR A 24 9.58 0.51 15.17
N ALA A 25 10.87 0.20 15.31
CA ALA A 25 11.76 -0.06 14.17
C ALA A 25 11.25 -1.22 13.31
N MET A 26 10.88 -2.34 13.94
CA MET A 26 10.34 -3.51 13.24
C MET A 26 9.02 -3.22 12.54
N SER A 27 8.12 -2.47 13.22
CA SER A 27 6.85 -2.02 12.62
C SER A 27 7.08 -1.16 11.37
N VAL A 28 8.06 -0.26 11.38
CA VAL A 28 8.39 0.58 10.22
C VAL A 28 9.03 -0.22 9.09
N ILE A 29 9.99 -1.09 9.39
CA ILE A 29 10.72 -1.88 8.39
C ILE A 29 9.76 -2.82 7.65
N ILE A 30 8.98 -3.61 8.38
CA ILE A 30 8.12 -4.66 7.80
C ILE A 30 6.75 -4.10 7.39
N GLY A 31 6.15 -3.25 8.21
CA GLY A 31 4.77 -2.80 8.05
C GLY A 31 4.58 -1.54 7.22
N ARG A 32 5.65 -0.87 6.77
CA ARG A 32 5.52 0.45 6.14
C ARG A 32 6.52 0.73 5.02
N ALA A 33 7.81 0.67 5.31
CA ALA A 33 8.82 1.37 4.50
C ALA A 33 9.29 0.56 3.29
N LEU A 34 9.47 -0.75 3.44
CA LEU A 34 10.02 -1.62 2.41
C LEU A 34 8.93 -2.41 1.68
N PRO A 35 9.05 -2.64 0.36
CA PRO A 35 8.16 -3.52 -0.37
C PRO A 35 8.42 -5.00 -0.05
N ASP A 36 7.43 -5.86 -0.28
CA ASP A 36 7.66 -7.31 -0.33
C ASP A 36 8.29 -7.69 -1.68
N VAL A 37 9.28 -8.58 -1.68
CA VAL A 37 9.98 -8.98 -2.91
C VAL A 37 9.07 -9.70 -3.91
N ARG A 38 8.02 -10.38 -3.42
CA ARG A 38 7.16 -11.26 -4.24
C ARG A 38 6.19 -10.47 -5.12
N ASP A 39 5.68 -9.34 -4.63
CA ASP A 39 4.73 -8.50 -5.37
C ASP A 39 5.24 -7.07 -5.64
N GLY A 40 6.36 -6.68 -5.02
CA GLY A 40 6.93 -5.35 -5.14
C GLY A 40 6.12 -4.24 -4.47
N LEU A 41 5.16 -4.58 -3.60
CA LEU A 41 4.24 -3.63 -3.01
C LEU A 41 4.52 -3.41 -1.51
N LYS A 42 4.34 -2.16 -1.09
CA LYS A 42 4.20 -1.81 0.33
C LYS A 42 2.79 -2.14 0.81
N PRO A 43 2.56 -2.30 2.12
CA PRO A 43 1.24 -2.64 2.66
C PRO A 43 0.12 -1.68 2.23
N VAL A 44 0.38 -0.36 2.15
CA VAL A 44 -0.62 0.61 1.68
C VAL A 44 -1.05 0.38 0.23
N HIS A 45 -0.10 0.12 -0.68
CA HIS A 45 -0.41 -0.14 -2.09
C HIS A 45 -1.23 -1.42 -2.23
N ARG A 46 -0.81 -2.50 -1.56
CA ARG A 46 -1.52 -3.79 -1.56
C ARG A 46 -2.96 -3.66 -1.10
N ARG A 47 -3.18 -2.95 0.02
CA ARG A 47 -4.51 -2.70 0.58
C ARG A 47 -5.39 -1.87 -0.34
N ILE A 48 -4.85 -0.86 -1.02
CA ILE A 48 -5.58 -0.07 -2.01
C ILE A 48 -6.03 -0.96 -3.17
N LEU A 49 -5.12 -1.72 -3.79
CA LEU A 49 -5.47 -2.58 -4.94
C LEU A 49 -6.48 -3.67 -4.54
N TYR A 50 -6.32 -4.27 -3.36
CA TYR A 50 -7.29 -5.24 -2.84
C TYR A 50 -8.65 -4.60 -2.55
N THR A 51 -8.69 -3.40 -1.98
CA THR A 51 -9.94 -2.63 -1.78
C THR A 51 -10.63 -2.35 -3.12
N MET A 52 -9.87 -1.98 -4.15
CA MET A 52 -10.42 -1.74 -5.48
C MET A 52 -10.98 -3.02 -6.12
N LYS A 53 -10.38 -4.18 -5.84
CA LYS A 53 -10.93 -5.49 -6.24
C LYS A 53 -12.26 -5.77 -5.54
N GLU A 54 -12.31 -5.61 -4.22
CA GLU A 54 -13.53 -5.80 -3.40
C GLU A 54 -14.68 -4.86 -3.84
N LEU A 55 -14.33 -3.65 -4.29
CA LEU A 55 -15.29 -2.68 -4.84
C LEU A 55 -15.67 -2.95 -6.31
N ASN A 56 -15.14 -4.01 -6.93
CA ASN A 56 -15.34 -4.36 -8.33
C ASN A 56 -15.00 -3.20 -9.28
N LEU A 57 -13.80 -2.62 -9.11
CA LEU A 57 -13.30 -1.50 -9.91
C LEU A 57 -12.30 -1.94 -10.98
N GLU A 58 -12.61 -3.05 -11.65
CA GLU A 58 -11.81 -3.55 -12.77
C GLU A 58 -11.72 -2.52 -13.90
N HIS A 59 -10.71 -2.63 -14.75
CA HIS A 59 -10.44 -1.67 -15.83
C HIS A 59 -11.63 -1.46 -16.79
N SER A 60 -12.52 -2.46 -16.89
CA SER A 60 -13.72 -2.42 -17.73
C SER A 60 -14.90 -1.67 -17.11
N LYS A 61 -14.83 -1.33 -15.81
CA LYS A 61 -15.91 -0.70 -15.05
C LYS A 61 -15.79 0.82 -15.07
N SER A 62 -16.87 1.51 -14.68
CA SER A 62 -16.86 2.96 -14.54
C SER A 62 -16.01 3.40 -13.34
N TYR A 63 -15.40 4.57 -13.47
CA TYR A 63 -14.65 5.20 -12.38
C TYR A 63 -15.55 5.43 -11.15
N LYS A 64 -14.94 5.39 -9.97
CA LYS A 64 -15.59 5.77 -8.71
C LYS A 64 -14.79 6.83 -8.00
N LYS A 65 -15.49 7.67 -7.22
CA LYS A 65 -14.88 8.71 -6.39
C LYS A 65 -13.75 8.15 -5.54
N SER A 66 -12.59 8.79 -5.59
CA SER A 66 -11.41 8.39 -4.81
C SER A 66 -11.71 8.38 -3.31
N ALA A 67 -12.54 9.31 -2.83
CA ALA A 67 -13.02 9.33 -1.45
C ALA A 67 -13.66 8.00 -0.99
N ARG A 68 -14.37 7.30 -1.89
CA ARG A 68 -14.97 5.99 -1.58
C ARG A 68 -13.91 4.91 -1.44
N ILE A 69 -12.92 4.88 -2.34
CA ILE A 69 -11.83 3.89 -2.31
C ILE A 69 -10.99 4.08 -1.05
N VAL A 70 -10.65 5.34 -0.73
CA VAL A 70 -9.90 5.70 0.49
C VAL A 70 -10.69 5.31 1.74
N GLY A 71 -11.97 5.68 1.82
CA GLY A 71 -12.82 5.37 2.97
C GLY A 71 -12.95 3.86 3.24
N ASP A 72 -13.21 3.06 2.21
CA ASP A 72 -13.30 1.60 2.34
C ASP A 72 -11.95 0.97 2.74
N CYS A 73 -10.83 1.46 2.17
CA CYS A 73 -9.49 0.97 2.49
C CYS A 73 -9.15 1.24 3.96
N LEU A 74 -9.46 2.45 4.45
CA LEU A 74 -9.27 2.84 5.84
C LEU A 74 -10.11 1.99 6.79
N GLY A 75 -11.41 1.88 6.52
CA GLY A 75 -12.35 1.17 7.38
C GLY A 75 -12.06 -0.32 7.49
N LYS A 76 -11.55 -0.94 6.42
CA LYS A 76 -11.37 -2.40 6.37
C LYS A 76 -9.94 -2.85 6.63
N PHE A 77 -8.93 -2.14 6.11
CA PHE A 77 -7.58 -2.70 5.99
C PHE A 77 -6.46 -1.78 6.48
N HIS A 78 -6.58 -0.45 6.38
CA HIS A 78 -5.47 0.47 6.64
C HIS A 78 -5.79 1.49 7.76
N PRO A 79 -5.50 1.17 9.04
CA PRO A 79 -5.88 2.01 10.19
C PRO A 79 -4.93 3.21 10.41
N HIS A 80 -4.71 4.00 9.35
CA HIS A 80 -3.85 5.19 9.35
C HIS A 80 -4.57 6.39 8.70
N GLY A 81 -3.87 7.50 8.48
CA GLY A 81 -4.47 8.70 7.90
C GLY A 81 -4.99 8.47 6.47
N ASP A 82 -6.13 9.10 6.15
CA ASP A 82 -6.75 9.13 4.83
C ASP A 82 -5.81 9.70 3.76
N MET A 83 -5.09 10.78 4.09
CA MET A 83 -4.12 11.40 3.19
C MET A 83 -3.04 10.43 2.73
N ALA A 84 -2.51 9.58 3.63
CA ALA A 84 -1.47 8.62 3.26
C ALA A 84 -1.97 7.58 2.24
N VAL A 85 -3.24 7.18 2.34
CA VAL A 85 -3.88 6.27 1.38
C VAL A 85 -4.16 7.00 0.07
N TYR A 86 -4.66 8.24 0.12
CA TYR A 86 -4.94 9.03 -1.07
C TYR A 86 -3.68 9.36 -1.86
N ASP A 87 -2.61 9.79 -1.20
CA ASP A 87 -1.32 10.10 -1.83
C ASP A 87 -0.71 8.86 -2.50
N ALA A 88 -0.83 7.70 -1.84
CA ALA A 88 -0.41 6.42 -2.41
C ALA A 88 -1.25 6.04 -3.64
N LEU A 89 -2.57 6.24 -3.60
CA LEU A 89 -3.46 6.02 -4.74
C LEU A 89 -3.12 6.96 -5.91
N VAL A 90 -2.90 8.25 -5.62
CA VAL A 90 -2.53 9.26 -6.62
C VAL A 90 -1.22 8.89 -7.30
N ARG A 91 -0.17 8.56 -6.53
CA ARG A 91 1.11 8.12 -7.08
C ARG A 91 0.98 6.90 -7.98
N MET A 92 0.10 5.95 -7.64
CA MET A 92 -0.14 4.77 -8.47
C MET A 92 -0.84 5.06 -9.80
N ALA A 93 -1.42 6.25 -9.95
CA ALA A 93 -2.09 6.72 -11.16
C ALA A 93 -1.23 7.65 -12.04
N GLN A 94 -0.12 8.18 -11.50
CA GLN A 94 0.77 9.11 -12.21
C GLN A 94 1.77 8.35 -13.10
N ASP A 95 1.68 8.53 -14.41
CA ASP A 95 2.57 7.93 -15.42
C ASP A 95 4.01 8.48 -15.39
N PHE A 96 4.20 9.69 -14.87
CA PHE A 96 5.51 10.27 -14.57
C PHE A 96 6.10 9.77 -13.24
N SER A 97 5.32 9.11 -12.39
CA SER A 97 5.81 8.54 -11.12
C SER A 97 6.10 7.04 -11.22
N LEU A 98 5.22 6.28 -11.91
CA LEU A 98 5.39 4.85 -12.15
C LEU A 98 5.55 4.56 -13.63
N ARG A 99 6.50 3.69 -13.96
CA ARG A 99 6.72 3.23 -15.35
C ARG A 99 5.47 2.55 -15.93
N TYR A 100 4.78 1.78 -15.09
CA TYR A 100 3.56 1.06 -15.41
C TYR A 100 2.50 1.32 -14.31
N PRO A 101 1.64 2.34 -14.48
CA PRO A 101 0.60 2.68 -13.50
C PRO A 101 -0.32 1.50 -13.17
N LEU A 102 -0.66 1.38 -11.88
CA LEU A 102 -1.56 0.34 -11.36
C LEU A 102 -2.98 0.89 -11.11
N VAL A 103 -3.16 2.20 -11.18
CA VAL A 103 -4.45 2.87 -11.06
C VAL A 103 -4.67 3.69 -12.33
N ASP A 104 -5.91 3.67 -12.83
CA ASP A 104 -6.38 4.55 -13.89
C ASP A 104 -7.23 5.64 -13.23
N GLY A 105 -6.76 6.89 -13.28
CA GLY A 105 -7.36 8.03 -12.61
C GLY A 105 -8.08 8.97 -13.60
N GLN A 106 -9.22 9.51 -13.19
CA GLN A 106 -9.96 10.56 -13.90
C GLN A 106 -10.02 11.84 -13.06
N GLY A 107 -9.61 12.96 -13.65
CA GLY A 107 -9.53 14.27 -12.99
C GLY A 107 -8.07 14.76 -12.86
N ASN A 108 -7.85 15.77 -12.03
CA ASN A 108 -6.50 16.29 -11.79
C ASN A 108 -5.77 15.45 -10.74
N TYR A 109 -4.76 14.69 -11.19
CA TYR A 109 -3.88 13.85 -10.37
C TYR A 109 -2.49 14.48 -10.15
N GLY A 110 -2.34 15.79 -10.39
CA GLY A 110 -1.08 16.51 -10.27
C GLY A 110 -0.25 16.51 -11.56
N SER A 111 0.90 17.16 -11.52
CA SER A 111 1.77 17.36 -12.69
C SER A 111 3.25 17.11 -12.36
N VAL A 112 4.07 17.04 -13.41
CA VAL A 112 5.54 16.97 -13.29
C VAL A 112 6.16 18.24 -12.69
N ASP A 113 5.45 19.36 -12.76
CA ASP A 113 5.89 20.66 -12.23
C ASP A 113 5.69 20.75 -10.71
N GLY A 114 5.13 19.71 -10.09
CA GLY A 114 4.90 19.64 -8.65
C GLY A 114 3.52 20.15 -8.22
N ASP A 115 2.59 20.35 -9.16
CA ASP A 115 1.22 20.69 -8.80
C ASP A 115 0.57 19.54 -8.02
N PRO A 116 -0.05 19.81 -6.86
CA PRO A 116 -0.71 18.76 -6.09
C PRO A 116 -1.95 18.23 -6.83
N PRO A 117 -2.36 16.98 -6.55
CA PRO A 117 -3.63 16.46 -7.07
C PRO A 117 -4.80 17.27 -6.51
N ALA A 118 -5.93 17.27 -7.23
CA ALA A 118 -7.17 17.77 -6.67
C ALA A 118 -7.59 16.92 -5.45
N SER A 119 -8.45 17.47 -4.59
CA SER A 119 -9.01 16.72 -3.46
C SER A 119 -9.74 15.45 -3.90
N MET A 120 -9.67 14.39 -3.08
CA MET A 120 -10.28 13.06 -3.34
C MET A 120 -11.80 13.07 -3.60
N ARG A 121 -12.48 14.18 -3.31
CA ARG A 121 -13.90 14.39 -3.63
C ARG A 121 -14.15 14.70 -5.11
N TYR A 122 -13.13 15.18 -5.82
CA TYR A 122 -13.21 15.54 -7.24
C TYR A 122 -12.64 14.45 -8.14
N THR A 123 -11.57 13.79 -7.71
CA THR A 123 -10.94 12.71 -8.48
C THR A 123 -11.75 11.42 -8.42
N GLU A 124 -11.63 10.63 -9.48
CA GLU A 124 -12.17 9.28 -9.57
C GLU A 124 -11.07 8.32 -10.01
N ALA A 125 -11.20 7.05 -9.65
CA ALA A 125 -10.24 6.02 -9.98
C ALA A 125 -10.91 4.67 -10.25
N ARG A 126 -10.22 3.84 -11.02
CA ARG A 126 -10.43 2.40 -11.18
C ARG A 126 -9.07 1.71 -11.39
N MET A 127 -9.04 0.39 -11.42
CA MET A 127 -7.80 -0.34 -11.66
C MET A 127 -7.33 -0.14 -13.10
N ALA A 128 -6.01 0.05 -13.28
CA ALA A 128 -5.42 -0.02 -14.61
C ALA A 128 -5.53 -1.45 -15.15
N ARG A 129 -5.50 -1.61 -16.48
CA ARG A 129 -5.61 -2.95 -17.11
C ARG A 129 -4.52 -3.93 -16.63
N LEU A 130 -3.32 -3.43 -16.34
CA LEU A 130 -2.20 -4.25 -15.87
C LEU A 130 -2.46 -4.85 -14.48
N THR A 131 -3.23 -4.15 -13.65
CA THR A 131 -3.49 -4.49 -12.25
C THR A 131 -4.30 -5.78 -12.13
N ASP A 132 -5.09 -6.14 -13.13
CA ASP A 132 -5.77 -7.43 -13.16
C ASP A 132 -4.78 -8.59 -13.09
N LEU A 133 -3.57 -8.45 -13.67
CA LEU A 133 -2.50 -9.46 -13.58
C LEU A 133 -1.83 -9.51 -12.20
N MET A 134 -1.95 -8.45 -11.40
CA MET A 134 -1.48 -8.44 -10.02
C MET A 134 -2.43 -9.22 -9.09
N LEU A 135 -3.73 -9.22 -9.40
CA LEU A 135 -4.80 -9.77 -8.56
C LEU A 135 -5.41 -11.08 -9.09
N ILE A 136 -4.92 -11.58 -10.22
CA ILE A 136 -5.46 -12.77 -10.88
C ILE A 136 -5.44 -13.97 -9.93
N ASP A 137 -6.54 -14.71 -9.91
CA ASP A 137 -6.70 -15.94 -9.12
C ASP A 137 -6.51 -15.78 -7.60
N ILE A 138 -6.63 -14.56 -7.06
CA ILE A 138 -6.54 -14.31 -5.61
C ILE A 138 -7.58 -15.09 -4.79
N GLU A 139 -8.76 -15.35 -5.37
CA GLU A 139 -9.84 -16.15 -4.77
C GLU A 139 -9.57 -17.66 -4.76
N LYS A 140 -8.57 -18.14 -5.50
CA LYS A 140 -8.29 -19.58 -5.66
C LYS A 140 -7.28 -20.11 -4.62
N ASN A 141 -7.24 -19.52 -3.42
CA ASN A 141 -6.28 -19.85 -2.36
C ASN A 141 -4.80 -19.82 -2.82
N THR A 142 -4.46 -18.91 -3.74
CA THR A 142 -3.11 -18.77 -4.30
C THR A 142 -2.15 -18.04 -3.35
N VAL A 143 -2.69 -17.25 -2.43
CA VAL A 143 -1.93 -16.49 -1.42
C VAL A 143 -2.51 -16.68 -0.03
N LYS A 144 -1.67 -16.52 1.00
CA LYS A 144 -2.11 -16.56 2.38
C LYS A 144 -2.85 -15.27 2.73
N PHE A 145 -4.06 -15.43 3.26
CA PHE A 145 -4.81 -14.35 3.89
C PHE A 145 -4.53 -14.31 5.39
N VAL A 146 -4.46 -13.10 5.94
CA VAL A 146 -4.25 -12.82 7.36
C VAL A 146 -5.41 -11.99 7.91
N PRO A 147 -5.72 -12.07 9.22
CA PRO A 147 -6.68 -11.16 9.82
C PRO A 147 -6.26 -9.70 9.61
N ASN A 148 -7.24 -8.82 9.40
CA ASN A 148 -7.01 -7.38 9.38
C ASN A 148 -6.72 -6.85 10.81
N PHE A 149 -6.57 -5.52 10.95
CA PHE A 149 -6.12 -4.89 12.21
C PHE A 149 -7.05 -5.10 13.42
N ASP A 150 -8.35 -5.32 13.21
CA ASP A 150 -9.32 -5.61 14.27
C ASP A 150 -9.80 -7.08 14.26
N SER A 151 -9.20 -7.91 13.40
CA SER A 151 -9.52 -9.32 13.18
C SER A 151 -10.98 -9.61 12.74
N SER A 152 -11.72 -8.61 12.27
CA SER A 152 -13.08 -8.77 11.75
C SER A 152 -13.12 -9.23 10.29
N LEU A 153 -12.06 -8.92 9.53
CA LEU A 153 -11.92 -9.24 8.10
C LEU A 153 -10.57 -9.94 7.84
N LYS A 154 -10.37 -10.35 6.58
CA LYS A 154 -9.10 -10.88 6.10
C LYS A 154 -8.53 -10.01 4.98
N GLU A 155 -7.21 -9.89 4.95
CA GLU A 155 -6.46 -9.24 3.87
C GLU A 155 -5.36 -10.17 3.32
N PRO A 156 -4.99 -10.05 2.04
CA PRO A 156 -3.91 -10.84 1.47
C PRO A 156 -2.56 -10.38 2.04
N SER A 157 -1.73 -11.33 2.48
CA SER A 157 -0.36 -11.03 2.92
C SER A 157 0.54 -10.53 1.77
N VAL A 158 0.32 -11.07 0.57
CA VAL A 158 0.92 -10.67 -0.71
C VAL A 158 -0.12 -10.81 -1.82
N LEU A 159 0.06 -10.11 -2.94
CA LEU A 159 -0.75 -10.36 -4.14
C LEU A 159 -0.17 -11.53 -4.96
N PRO A 160 -1.00 -12.22 -5.77
CA PRO A 160 -0.54 -13.25 -6.70
C PRO A 160 0.56 -12.77 -7.66
N ALA A 161 0.49 -11.51 -8.11
CA ALA A 161 1.56 -10.80 -8.80
C ALA A 161 2.26 -11.60 -9.90
N VAL A 162 1.54 -11.93 -10.99
CA VAL A 162 2.11 -12.65 -12.14
C VAL A 162 3.22 -11.84 -12.82
N LEU A 163 3.21 -10.52 -12.64
CA LEU A 163 4.24 -9.62 -13.15
C LEU A 163 5.35 -9.40 -12.10
N PRO A 164 6.62 -9.31 -12.52
CA PRO A 164 7.74 -8.95 -11.64
C PRO A 164 7.74 -7.46 -11.27
N ASN A 165 6.66 -7.00 -10.62
CA ASN A 165 6.34 -5.60 -10.41
C ASN A 165 7.41 -4.83 -9.62
N LEU A 166 8.13 -5.49 -8.69
CA LEU A 166 9.25 -4.88 -7.98
C LEU A 166 10.30 -4.29 -8.93
N ILE A 167 10.66 -5.03 -9.99
CA ILE A 167 11.69 -4.61 -10.93
C ILE A 167 11.10 -3.71 -12.02
N LEU A 168 9.85 -3.98 -12.44
CA LEU A 168 9.17 -3.17 -13.46
C LEU A 168 8.94 -1.73 -13.01
N ASN A 169 8.39 -1.56 -11.81
CA ASN A 169 8.02 -0.24 -11.28
C ASN A 169 9.05 0.32 -10.29
N GLY A 170 9.96 -0.52 -9.78
CA GLY A 170 10.91 -0.11 -8.77
C GLY A 170 10.26 0.14 -7.41
N SER A 171 11.07 0.59 -6.46
CA SER A 171 10.57 1.03 -5.16
C SER A 171 11.60 1.90 -4.44
N THR A 172 11.12 2.94 -3.79
CA THR A 172 11.92 3.78 -2.90
C THR A 172 11.34 3.75 -1.50
N GLY A 173 12.18 3.63 -0.49
CA GLY A 173 11.74 3.55 0.91
C GLY A 173 12.87 3.85 1.87
N ILE A 174 12.55 4.59 2.93
CA ILE A 174 13.46 4.88 4.04
C ILE A 174 12.82 4.27 5.28
N ALA A 175 13.53 3.32 5.89
CA ALA A 175 13.11 2.64 7.11
C ALA A 175 13.99 3.08 8.29
N VAL A 176 13.89 2.37 9.41
CA VAL A 176 14.79 2.59 10.55
C VAL A 176 16.10 1.84 10.30
N GLY A 177 17.20 2.58 10.15
CA GLY A 177 18.55 2.00 9.96
C GLY A 177 18.84 1.45 8.56
N MET A 178 17.91 1.58 7.60
CA MET A 178 18.10 1.09 6.23
C MET A 178 17.25 1.88 5.21
N ALA A 179 17.63 1.80 3.95
CA ALA A 179 16.89 2.40 2.84
C ALA A 179 16.95 1.48 1.60
N THR A 180 15.96 1.62 0.72
CA THR A 180 15.88 0.95 -0.57
C THR A 180 15.66 1.96 -1.68
N ASN A 181 16.31 1.75 -2.82
CA ASN A 181 16.10 2.50 -4.06
C ASN A 181 16.31 1.57 -5.25
N ILE A 182 15.22 1.11 -5.85
CA ILE A 182 15.22 0.20 -6.99
C ILE A 182 14.63 0.97 -8.18
N PRO A 183 15.37 1.14 -9.30
CA PRO A 183 14.86 1.82 -10.47
C PRO A 183 13.87 0.95 -11.26
N PRO A 184 12.96 1.56 -12.04
CA PRO A 184 12.06 0.83 -12.94
C PRO A 184 12.81 0.27 -14.15
N HIS A 185 12.29 -0.82 -14.73
CA HIS A 185 12.86 -1.51 -15.89
C HIS A 185 11.81 -1.76 -16.97
N ASN A 186 12.26 -2.07 -18.19
CA ASN A 186 11.38 -2.39 -19.32
C ASN A 186 10.78 -3.80 -19.18
N LEU A 187 9.47 -3.93 -19.39
CA LEU A 187 8.76 -5.21 -19.31
C LEU A 187 9.30 -6.27 -20.27
N THR A 188 9.57 -5.91 -21.52
CA THR A 188 10.05 -6.86 -22.53
C THR A 188 11.44 -7.41 -22.16
N GLU A 189 12.32 -6.56 -21.64
CA GLU A 189 13.66 -6.96 -21.22
C GLU A 189 13.62 -7.85 -19.97
N VAL A 190 12.81 -7.48 -18.97
CA VAL A 190 12.66 -8.26 -17.75
C VAL A 190 12.07 -9.64 -18.06
N VAL A 191 11.04 -9.71 -18.91
CA VAL A 191 10.43 -10.99 -19.31
C VAL A 191 11.40 -11.83 -20.14
N ALA A 192 12.22 -11.23 -21.01
CA ALA A 192 13.22 -11.97 -21.78
C ALA A 192 14.35 -12.55 -20.91
N GLY A 193 14.60 -11.99 -19.72
CA GLY A 193 15.61 -12.46 -18.78
C GLY A 193 15.12 -13.50 -17.75
N ILE A 194 13.81 -13.75 -17.67
CA ILE A 194 13.17 -14.77 -16.81
C ILE A 194 12.98 -16.06 -17.61
#